data_AF-A0A1I3Q9Z0-F1
#
_entry.id   AF-A0A1I3Q9Z0-F1
#
_cell.length_a   1.000
_cell.length_b   1.000
_cell.length_c   1.000
_cell.angle_alpha   90.00
_cell.angle_beta   90.00
_cell.angle_gamma   90.00
#
_symmetry.space_group_name_H-M   'P 1'
#
loop_
_entity.id
_entity.type
_entity.pdbx_description
1 polymer ?
#
loop_
_entity_poly.entity_id
_entity_poly.type
_entity_poly.pdbx_seq_one_letter_code
_entity_poly.pdbx_strand_id
1 'polypeptide(L)'
;MKPIYQRILAILILCVPGALGIYGWTIIRDVLFNYFAQQGFAWGPFLGGLFLLLFALYFLGGFIFYRDKKRNRVQPKLLSKEEREQLASKKREKKDKYSFYKKV
;
A
#
# COMPACT_ATOMS: atom_id res chain seq x y z
N MET A 1 24.06 -0.37 2.19
CA MET A 1 23.35 -1.47 2.89
C MET A 1 22.64 -2.34 1.87
N LYS A 2 22.79 -3.67 1.94
CA LYS A 2 22.21 -4.59 0.94
C LYS A 2 20.69 -4.41 0.88
N PRO A 3 20.07 -4.31 -0.32
CA PRO A 3 18.63 -4.00 -0.48
C PRO A 3 17.69 -5.07 0.10
N ILE A 4 18.23 -6.20 0.55
CA ILE A 4 17.50 -7.30 1.18
C ILE A 4 16.99 -6.89 2.57
N TYR A 5 17.83 -6.28 3.41
CA TYR A 5 17.44 -5.88 4.77
C TYR A 5 16.31 -4.84 4.77
N GLN A 6 16.35 -3.90 3.83
CA GLN A 6 15.29 -2.89 3.66
C GLN A 6 13.94 -3.51 3.26
N ARG A 7 13.95 -4.60 2.49
CA ARG A 7 12.72 -5.30 2.09
C ARG A 7 12.12 -6.09 3.26
N ILE A 8 12.95 -6.77 4.04
CA ILE A 8 12.52 -7.53 5.21
C ILE A 8 11.92 -6.58 6.26
N LEU A 9 12.59 -5.47 6.56
CA LEU A 9 12.11 -4.48 7.53
C LEU A 9 10.76 -3.88 7.10
N ALA A 10 10.59 -3.61 5.81
CA ALA A 10 9.34 -3.11 5.25
C ALA A 10 8.18 -4.10 5.42
N ILE A 11 8.42 -5.40 5.25
CA ILE A 11 7.40 -6.45 5.44
C ILE A 11 7.07 -6.60 6.93
N LEU A 12 8.08 -6.53 7.81
CA LEU A 12 7.90 -6.61 9.25
C LEU A 12 7.00 -5.47 9.77
N ILE A 13 7.26 -4.23 9.32
CA ILE A 13 6.45 -3.05 9.67
C ILE A 13 5.03 -3.17 9.11
N LEU A 14 4.83 -3.79 7.94
CA LEU A 14 3.51 -4.01 7.36
C LEU A 14 2.69 -5.08 8.10
N CYS A 15 3.36 -6.01 8.78
CA CYS A 15 2.69 -7.10 9.48
C CYS A 15 1.82 -6.61 10.65
N VAL A 16 2.27 -5.55 11.35
CA VAL A 16 1.58 -4.96 12.51
C VAL A 16 0.18 -4.43 12.16
N PRO A 17 0.01 -3.49 11.20
CA PRO A 17 -1.30 -3.00 10.79
C PRO A 17 -2.14 -4.10 10.13
N GLY A 18 -1.53 -5.07 9.45
CA GLY A 18 -2.24 -6.23 8.91
C GLY A 18 -2.90 -7.07 10.02
N ALA A 19 -2.17 -7.37 11.09
CA ALA A 19 -2.69 -8.08 12.25
C ALA A 19 -3.80 -7.29 12.96
N LEU A 20 -3.63 -5.98 13.12
CA LEU A 20 -4.68 -5.09 13.67
C LEU A 20 -5.96 -5.10 12.84
N GLY A 21 -5.85 -5.15 11.50
CA GLY A 21 -7.00 -5.25 10.62
C GLY A 21 -7.78 -6.57 10.79
N ILE A 22 -7.07 -7.70 10.90
CA ILE A 22 -7.68 -9.02 11.17
C ILE A 22 -8.38 -9.02 12.53
N TYR A 23 -7.74 -8.43 13.54
CA TYR A 23 -8.32 -8.30 14.88
C TYR A 23 -9.60 -7.42 14.86
N GLY A 24 -9.56 -6.27 14.18
CA GLY A 24 -10.74 -5.40 14.01
C GLY A 24 -11.90 -6.09 13.29
N TRP A 25 -11.61 -6.88 12.24
CA TRP A 25 -12.61 -7.70 11.54
C TRP A 25 -13.24 -8.74 12.46
N THR A 26 -12.43 -9.39 13.29
CA THR A 26 -12.90 -10.41 14.24
C THR A 26 -13.93 -9.82 15.20
N ILE A 27 -13.66 -8.63 15.75
CA ILE A 27 -14.60 -7.94 16.64
C ILE A 27 -15.93 -7.63 15.93
N ILE A 28 -15.88 -7.11 14.69
CA ILE A 28 -17.10 -6.82 13.93
C ILE A 28 -17.94 -8.08 13.72
N ARG A 29 -17.27 -9.17 13.32
CA ARG A 29 -17.92 -10.47 13.10
C ARG A 29 -18.58 -10.98 14.38
N ASP A 30 -17.91 -10.85 15.52
CA ASP A 30 -18.45 -11.30 16.80
C ASP A 30 -19.65 -10.43 17.23
N VAL A 31 -19.64 -9.12 16.98
CA VAL A 31 -20.83 -8.26 17.21
C VAL A 31 -21.98 -8.64 16.29
N LEU A 32 -21.72 -8.95 15.02
CA LEU A 32 -22.74 -9.41 14.09
C LEU A 32 -23.37 -10.73 14.56
N PHE A 33 -22.58 -11.69 15.01
CA PHE A 33 -23.11 -12.94 15.57
C PHE A 33 -23.97 -12.72 16.81
N ASN A 34 -23.53 -11.86 17.75
CA ASN A 34 -24.33 -11.51 18.92
C ASN A 34 -25.67 -10.85 18.53
N TYR A 35 -25.67 -10.01 17.49
CA TYR A 35 -26.89 -9.41 16.97
C TYR A 35 -27.85 -10.46 16.38
N PHE A 36 -27.35 -11.40 15.58
CA PHE A 36 -28.15 -12.51 15.05
C PHE A 36 -28.65 -13.46 16.14
N ALA A 37 -27.88 -13.63 17.23
CA ALA A 37 -28.25 -14.43 18.39
C ALA A 37 -29.24 -13.73 19.35
N GLN A 38 -29.84 -12.60 18.93
CA GLN A 38 -30.80 -11.81 19.73
C GLN A 38 -30.23 -11.24 21.05
N GLN A 39 -28.90 -11.23 21.24
CA GLN A 39 -28.24 -10.70 22.45
C GLN A 39 -28.05 -9.16 22.43
N GLY A 40 -28.57 -8.49 21.40
CA GLY A 40 -28.49 -7.02 21.25
C GLY A 40 -27.24 -6.56 20.49
N PHE A 41 -27.28 -5.33 19.99
CA PHE A 41 -26.20 -4.76 19.16
C PHE A 41 -25.20 -3.98 20.01
N ALA A 42 -23.96 -4.46 20.09
CA ALA A 42 -22.88 -3.80 20.83
C ALA A 42 -22.19 -2.72 19.99
N TRP A 43 -22.72 -1.50 20.04
CA TRP A 43 -22.20 -0.34 19.28
C TRP A 43 -20.74 0.00 19.59
N GLY A 44 -20.30 -0.11 20.86
CA GLY A 44 -18.92 0.22 21.26
C GLY A 44 -17.86 -0.67 20.57
N PRO A 45 -17.93 -2.00 20.72
CA PRO A 45 -17.04 -2.92 20.02
C PRO A 45 -17.15 -2.81 18.49
N PHE A 46 -18.34 -2.55 17.96
CA PHE A 46 -18.53 -2.34 16.51
C PHE A 46 -17.76 -1.12 15.99
N LEU A 47 -17.90 0.04 16.63
CA LEU A 47 -17.15 1.25 16.27
C LEU A 47 -15.64 1.05 16.48
N GLY A 48 -15.24 0.38 17.57
CA GLY A 48 -13.83 0.07 17.83
C GLY A 48 -13.23 -0.83 16.74
N GLY A 49 -13.91 -1.91 16.37
CA GLY A 49 -13.49 -2.81 15.30
C GLY A 49 -13.44 -2.10 13.94
N LEU A 50 -14.44 -1.26 13.64
CA LEU A 50 -14.49 -0.47 12.42
C LEU A 50 -13.32 0.53 12.35
N PHE A 51 -13.00 1.18 13.45
CA PHE A 51 -11.88 2.13 13.52
C PHE A 51 -10.54 1.42 13.32
N LEU A 52 -10.31 0.27 13.98
CA LEU A 52 -9.10 -0.54 13.77
C LEU A 52 -8.95 -0.99 12.32
N LEU A 53 -10.06 -1.40 11.69
CA LEU A 53 -10.07 -1.85 10.30
C LEU A 53 -9.76 -0.69 9.34
N LEU A 54 -10.42 0.46 9.49
CA LEU A 54 -10.16 1.65 8.69
C LEU A 54 -8.73 2.16 8.87
N PHE A 55 -8.22 2.17 10.11
CA PHE A 55 -6.87 2.57 10.42
C PHE A 55 -5.84 1.64 9.74
N ALA A 56 -6.07 0.32 9.81
CA ALA A 56 -5.24 -0.67 9.12
C ALA A 56 -5.27 -0.48 7.60
N LEU A 57 -6.43 -0.26 6.99
CA LEU A 57 -6.55 0.01 5.55
C LEU A 57 -5.87 1.31 5.15
N TYR A 58 -6.04 2.38 5.92
CA TYR A 58 -5.41 3.67 5.65
C TYR A 58 -3.88 3.56 5.67
N PHE A 59 -3.34 2.89 6.70
CA PHE A 59 -1.91 2.67 6.81
C PHE A 59 -1.37 1.76 5.70
N LEU A 60 -2.06 0.65 5.42
CA LEU A 60 -1.68 -0.30 4.37
C LEU A 60 -1.72 0.35 2.98
N GLY A 61 -2.79 1.06 2.65
CA GLY A 61 -2.97 1.77 1.39
C GLY A 61 -1.94 2.90 1.22
N GLY A 62 -1.73 3.72 2.26
CA GLY A 62 -0.74 4.80 2.24
C GLY A 62 0.68 4.27 2.04
N PHE A 63 1.05 3.19 2.73
CA PHE A 63 2.36 2.57 2.60
C PHE A 63 2.58 1.92 1.22
N ILE A 64 1.58 1.21 0.69
CA ILE A 64 1.64 0.63 -0.66
C ILE A 64 1.85 1.75 -1.69
N PHE A 65 1.09 2.84 -1.61
CA PHE A 65 1.21 3.96 -2.53
C PHE A 65 2.59 4.63 -2.46
N TYR A 66 3.08 4.93 -1.25
CA TYR A 66 4.41 5.51 -1.05
C TYR A 66 5.52 4.61 -1.60
N ARG A 67 5.41 3.29 -1.38
CA ARG A 67 6.37 2.33 -1.90
C ARG A 67 6.34 2.21 -3.42
N ASP A 68 5.16 2.21 -4.02
CA ASP A 68 5.02 2.04 -5.46
C ASP A 68 5.46 3.30 -6.23
N LYS A 69 5.24 4.48 -5.65
CA LYS A 69 5.80 5.75 -6.15
C LYS A 69 7.33 5.67 -6.31
N LYS A 70 8.04 5.10 -5.32
CA LYS A 70 9.50 4.98 -5.36
C LYS A 70 10.02 4.01 -6.44
N ARG A 71 9.16 3.16 -7.00
CA ARG A 71 9.52 2.18 -8.05
C ARG A 71 9.15 2.63 -9.46
N ASN A 72 8.62 3.85 -9.66
CA ASN A 72 8.19 4.37 -10.97
C ASN A 72 7.25 3.40 -11.72
N ARG A 73 6.42 2.66 -10.97
CA ARG A 73 5.39 1.73 -11.50
C ARG A 73 3.99 2.35 -11.50
N VAL A 74 3.86 3.57 -10.99
CA VAL A 74 2.66 4.39 -11.07
C VAL A 74 2.38 4.81 -12.51
N GLN A 75 1.10 4.85 -12.90
CA GLN A 75 0.69 5.23 -14.26
C GLN A 75 1.18 6.65 -14.57
N PRO A 76 1.71 6.93 -15.79
CA PRO A 76 2.23 8.24 -16.19
C PRO A 76 1.25 9.42 -16.01
N LYS A 77 -0.07 9.14 -15.90
CA LYS A 77 -1.09 10.14 -15.60
C LYS A 77 -1.10 10.61 -14.13
N LEU A 78 -0.58 9.81 -13.20
CA LEU A 78 -0.52 10.09 -11.76
C LEU A 78 0.81 10.73 -11.32
N LEU A 79 1.82 10.76 -12.18
CA LEU A 79 3.09 11.44 -11.91
C LEU A 79 2.98 12.94 -12.14
N SER A 80 3.76 13.72 -11.38
CA SER A 80 3.89 15.16 -11.58
C SER A 80 4.47 15.47 -12.97
N LYS A 81 4.30 16.71 -13.45
CA LYS A 81 4.86 17.14 -14.74
C LYS A 81 6.39 16.91 -14.79
N GLU A 82 7.08 17.25 -13.71
CA GLU A 82 8.54 17.10 -13.56
C GLU A 82 8.96 15.63 -13.65
N GLU A 83 8.24 14.73 -12.98
CA GLU A 83 8.53 13.29 -13.00
C GLU A 83 8.34 12.68 -14.40
N ARG A 84 7.34 13.15 -15.18
CA ARG A 84 7.14 12.73 -16.57
C ARG A 84 8.27 13.20 -17.48
N GLU A 85 8.75 14.42 -17.31
CA GLU A 85 9.87 14.97 -18.07
C GLU A 85 11.17 14.20 -17.80
N GLN A 86 11.44 13.83 -16.54
CA GLN A 86 12.59 13.00 -16.16
C GLN A 86 12.49 11.58 -16.74
N LEU A 87 11.30 10.99 -16.78
CA LEU A 87 11.06 9.70 -17.43
C LEU A 87 11.27 9.79 -18.95
N ALA A 88 10.80 10.88 -19.57
CA ALA A 88 10.93 11.12 -21.00
C ALA A 88 12.40 11.36 -21.40
N SER A 89 13.16 12.13 -20.62
CA SER A 89 14.59 12.37 -20.86
C SER A 89 15.40 11.07 -20.75
N LYS A 90 15.17 10.26 -19.71
CA LYS A 90 15.77 8.91 -19.60
C LYS A 90 15.42 8.01 -20.78
N LYS A 91 14.17 8.07 -21.28
CA LYS A 91 13.74 7.27 -22.43
C LYS A 91 14.45 7.70 -23.72
N ARG A 92 14.66 9.01 -23.91
CA ARG A 92 15.42 9.58 -25.03
C ARG A 92 16.89 9.16 -24.98
N GLU A 93 17.58 9.38 -23.85
CA GLU A 93 18.97 8.99 -23.66
C GLU A 93 19.19 7.49 -23.93
N LYS A 94 18.28 6.63 -23.44
CA LYS A 94 18.35 5.19 -23.70
C LYS A 94 18.15 4.85 -25.17
N LYS A 95 17.24 5.53 -25.87
CA LYS A 95 16.97 5.35 -27.30
C LYS A 95 18.19 5.76 -28.13
N ASP A 96 18.83 6.87 -27.80
CA ASP A 96 20.02 7.37 -28.49
C ASP A 96 21.19 6.40 -28.32
N LYS A 97 21.39 5.86 -27.11
CA LYS A 97 22.38 4.81 -26.84
C LYS A 97 22.13 3.53 -27.65
N TYR A 98 20.88 3.09 -27.79
CA TYR A 98 20.53 1.92 -28.61
C TYR A 98 20.73 2.18 -30.11
N SER A 99 20.39 3.38 -30.58
CA SER A 99 20.63 3.80 -31.95
C SER A 99 22.12 3.79 -32.29
N PHE A 100 22.96 4.28 -31.36
CA PHE A 100 24.41 4.23 -31.47
C PHE A 100 24.94 2.79 -31.56
N TYR A 101 24.51 1.90 -30.66
CA TYR A 101 24.90 0.49 -30.69
C TYR A 101 24.47 -0.26 -31.95
N LYS A 102 23.40 0.18 -32.62
CA LYS A 102 22.90 -0.44 -33.86
C LYS A 102 23.60 0.10 -35.11
N LYS A 103 24.28 1.25 -34.99
CA LYS A 103 24.97 1.92 -36.10
C LYS A 103 26.45 1.50 -36.20
N VAL A 104 27.00 0.92 -35.13
CA VAL A 104 28.31 0.22 -35.11
C VAL A 104 28.11 -1.22 -35.56
#